data_AF-A0A9P1ADM5-F1
#
_entry.id   AF-A0A9P1ADM5-F1
#
_cell.length_a   1.000
_cell.length_b   1.000
_cell.length_c   1.000
_cell.angle_alpha   90.00
_cell.angle_beta   90.00
_cell.angle_gamma   90.00
#
_symmetry.space_group_name_H-M   'P 1'
#
loop_
_entity.id
_entity.type
_entity.pdbx_description
1 polymer ?
#
loop_
_entity_poly.entity_id
_entity_poly.type
_entity_poly.pdbx_seq_one_letter_code
_entity_poly.pdbx_strand_id
1 'polypeptide(L)'
;MVVRALLRVGRFPSVGIRSSSLSAASAYIPSVGGVQKSAPFESLLEQYSRIHWDDSVTYEDPTVQRIFHNLMSGSRAALASAITLVESRNPTKRAQGNALLKMVLDEERAQYKKYGRDSMIFRVGISGSPGVGKSSFIEALGSELTENRGKKVAVLTIDPTSAVTGGSVLGDLTRMQELSRNPMAYIRQSPTSGSLGGVTRGIHEAVILCEGAGYDIVIIETVGVGQSETSVSDMCDMMCLLLSPAHGDELQGVKRGIMEMSDLLVVTKDDGDLKAKAKMTQAEYISALKFMRPRLDVWRPKVMRSSIMDKHSVSEVCSTFYEFWDTIGESGDLEKRRQDQMKKWMWNHVKDEIMAVFQKHPKIAHLAPLLEQDIKNGKITPGLAAETMIRTFFGV
;
A
#
# COMPACT_ATOMS: atom_id res chain seq x y z
N MET A 1 -9.42 6.79 22.27
CA MET A 1 -10.61 6.27 22.99
C MET A 1 -10.63 4.74 23.13
N VAL A 2 -10.17 3.97 22.12
CA VAL A 2 -10.20 2.49 22.11
C VAL A 2 -9.35 1.82 23.21
N VAL A 3 -8.18 2.38 23.56
CA VAL A 3 -7.31 1.81 24.62
C VAL A 3 -7.90 2.00 26.03
N ARG A 4 -8.67 3.06 26.27
CA ARG A 4 -9.37 3.28 27.56
C ARG A 4 -10.49 2.25 27.82
N ALA A 5 -11.01 1.59 26.79
CA ALA A 5 -12.08 0.60 26.92
C ALA A 5 -11.57 -0.78 27.36
N LEU A 6 -10.37 -1.18 26.94
CA LEU A 6 -9.77 -2.49 27.28
C LEU A 6 -9.36 -2.60 28.76
N LEU A 7 -9.09 -1.48 29.43
CA LEU A 7 -8.61 -1.47 30.83
C LEU A 7 -9.72 -1.50 31.89
N ARG A 8 -11.01 -1.46 31.50
CA ARG A 8 -12.14 -1.41 32.46
C ARG A 8 -12.76 -2.76 32.83
N VAL A 9 -12.37 -3.87 32.20
CA VAL A 9 -13.07 -5.17 32.36
C VAL A 9 -12.38 -6.14 33.34
N GLY A 10 -11.24 -5.79 33.93
CA GLY A 10 -10.52 -6.66 34.88
C GLY A 10 -10.67 -6.26 36.35
N ARG A 11 -11.82 -6.53 36.99
CA ARG A 11 -11.92 -6.57 38.46
C ARG A 11 -12.48 -7.92 38.89
N PHE A 12 -11.63 -8.79 39.42
CA PHE A 12 -12.01 -9.95 40.23
C PHE A 12 -11.68 -9.70 41.71
N PRO A 13 -12.42 -10.30 42.67
CA PRO A 13 -12.34 -9.96 44.08
C PRO A 13 -11.10 -10.56 44.77
N SER A 14 -10.54 -9.80 45.70
CA SER A 14 -9.42 -10.17 46.56
C SER A 14 -9.79 -11.27 47.55
N VAL A 15 -9.02 -12.37 47.58
CA VAL A 15 -9.01 -13.33 48.69
C VAL A 15 -7.78 -13.03 49.56
N GLY A 16 -8.03 -12.73 50.82
CA GLY A 16 -7.01 -12.43 51.82
C GLY A 16 -6.37 -13.69 52.39
N ILE A 17 -5.06 -13.64 52.63
CA ILE A 17 -4.35 -14.55 53.53
C ILE A 17 -3.42 -13.71 54.41
N ARG A 18 -3.55 -13.87 55.73
CA ARG A 18 -2.76 -13.22 56.78
C ARG A 18 -1.50 -14.02 57.14
N SER A 19 -0.46 -13.24 57.47
CA SER A 19 0.57 -13.42 58.51
C SER A 19 1.57 -14.58 58.44
N SER A 20 2.87 -14.22 58.49
CA SER A 20 3.71 -14.51 59.66
C SER A 20 4.97 -13.62 59.69
N SER A 21 5.25 -13.11 60.88
CA SER A 21 6.31 -12.19 61.30
C SER A 21 7.71 -12.80 61.33
N LEU A 22 8.74 -11.99 61.05
CA LEU A 22 10.06 -12.08 61.69
C LEU A 22 10.69 -10.67 61.72
N SER A 23 10.95 -10.17 62.93
CA SER A 23 11.69 -8.94 63.20
C SER A 23 13.19 -9.22 63.18
N ALA A 24 13.99 -8.38 62.53
CA ALA A 24 15.37 -8.13 62.97
C ALA A 24 15.94 -6.84 62.36
N ALA A 25 16.48 -6.02 63.25
CA ALA A 25 17.61 -5.10 63.07
C ALA A 25 17.50 -3.97 62.03
N SER A 26 17.30 -2.77 62.59
CA SER A 26 17.73 -1.49 62.03
C SER A 26 19.22 -1.53 61.65
N ALA A 27 19.50 -1.71 60.36
CA ALA A 27 20.76 -1.30 59.75
C ALA A 27 20.48 -0.09 58.85
N TYR A 28 20.98 1.06 59.27
CA TYR A 28 21.01 2.30 58.51
C TYR A 28 21.78 2.04 57.20
N ILE A 29 21.08 1.98 56.06
CA ILE A 29 21.70 1.99 54.73
C ILE A 29 21.40 3.36 54.11
N PRO A 30 22.41 4.12 53.65
CA PRO A 30 22.21 5.47 53.11
C PRO A 30 21.32 5.41 51.87
N SER A 31 20.49 6.42 51.69
CA SER A 31 19.71 6.65 50.48
C SER A 31 20.62 6.71 49.24
N VAL A 32 20.77 5.58 48.54
CA VAL A 32 21.42 5.54 47.24
C VAL A 32 20.37 5.92 46.19
N GLY A 33 20.58 7.10 45.60
CA GLY A 33 20.33 7.35 44.17
C GLY A 33 18.93 7.08 43.65
N GLY A 34 18.09 8.12 43.68
CA GLY A 34 17.05 8.41 42.69
C GLY A 34 16.31 7.22 42.08
N VAL A 35 15.19 6.85 42.68
CA VAL A 35 14.12 6.20 41.91
C VAL A 35 13.71 7.19 40.82
N GLN A 36 14.25 7.01 39.61
CA GLN A 36 13.61 7.57 38.43
C GLN A 36 12.22 6.93 38.38
N LYS A 37 11.21 7.65 38.87
CA LYS A 37 9.82 7.32 38.57
C LYS A 37 9.71 7.36 37.05
N SER A 38 9.78 6.20 36.40
CA SER A 38 9.44 6.08 34.99
C SER A 38 8.03 6.63 34.85
N ALA A 39 7.85 7.60 33.95
CA ALA A 39 6.54 8.20 33.72
C ALA A 39 5.48 7.10 33.54
N PRO A 40 4.28 7.24 34.12
CA PRO A 40 3.19 6.29 33.90
C PRO A 40 2.99 6.09 32.39
N PHE A 41 2.65 4.87 31.96
CA PHE A 41 2.38 4.56 30.55
C PHE A 41 1.41 5.56 29.89
N GLU A 42 0.46 6.08 30.67
CA GLU A 42 -0.49 7.13 30.27
C GLU A 42 0.18 8.48 29.94
N SER A 43 1.19 8.89 30.72
CA SER A 43 2.00 10.09 30.45
C SER A 43 2.87 9.90 29.20
N LEU A 44 3.34 8.68 28.96
CA LEU A 44 4.11 8.34 27.76
C LEU A 44 3.21 8.42 26.51
N LEU A 45 1.97 7.90 26.59
CA LEU A 45 0.96 8.00 25.52
C LEU A 45 0.57 9.45 25.22
N GLU A 46 0.45 10.30 26.23
CA GLU A 46 0.11 11.71 26.06
C GLU A 46 1.25 12.49 25.40
N GLN A 47 2.51 12.23 25.78
CA GLN A 47 3.69 12.76 25.07
C GLN A 47 3.79 12.21 23.65
N TYR A 48 3.52 10.92 23.46
CA TYR A 48 3.46 10.30 22.14
C TYR A 48 2.41 10.94 21.26
N SER A 49 1.25 11.29 21.84
CA SER A 49 0.14 11.83 21.10
C SER A 49 0.50 13.13 20.41
N ARG A 50 1.25 13.99 21.09
CA ARG A 50 1.71 15.29 20.58
C ARG A 50 2.83 15.16 19.54
N ILE A 51 3.57 14.05 19.55
CA ILE A 51 4.62 13.76 18.57
C ILE A 51 4.03 13.14 17.29
N HIS A 52 2.84 12.52 17.38
CA HIS A 52 2.26 11.72 16.31
C HIS A 52 0.92 12.22 15.76
N TRP A 53 0.23 13.12 16.44
CA TRP A 53 -1.02 13.71 15.97
C TRP A 53 -1.01 15.21 16.24
N ASP A 54 -1.53 15.94 15.27
CA ASP A 54 -1.78 17.37 15.38
C ASP A 54 -3.28 17.58 15.22
N ASP A 55 -3.95 17.76 16.36
CA ASP A 55 -5.41 17.94 16.40
C ASP A 55 -5.82 19.41 16.17
N SER A 56 -4.85 20.31 15.92
CA SER A 56 -5.14 21.74 15.68
C SER A 56 -5.53 22.03 14.23
N VAL A 57 -5.22 21.13 13.30
CA VAL A 57 -5.57 21.27 11.88
C VAL A 57 -7.06 21.00 11.70
N THR A 58 -7.78 21.99 11.18
CA THR A 58 -9.20 21.87 10.83
C THR A 58 -9.38 21.81 9.31
N TYR A 59 -10.62 21.60 8.86
CA TYR A 59 -10.96 21.64 7.44
C TYR A 59 -10.77 23.04 6.85
N GLU A 60 -10.84 24.09 7.66
CA GLU A 60 -10.64 25.50 7.29
C GLU A 60 -9.17 25.91 7.21
N ASP A 61 -8.22 25.00 7.47
CA ASP A 61 -6.78 25.28 7.31
C ASP A 61 -6.52 25.86 5.91
N PRO A 62 -5.88 27.05 5.79
CA PRO A 62 -5.70 27.72 4.50
C PRO A 62 -4.92 26.88 3.47
N THR A 63 -3.99 26.05 3.93
CA THR A 63 -3.23 25.13 3.08
C THR A 63 -4.13 24.02 2.55
N VAL A 64 -4.95 23.44 3.42
CA VAL A 64 -5.92 22.39 3.06
C VAL A 64 -6.92 22.92 2.03
N GLN A 65 -7.57 24.04 2.33
CA GLN A 65 -8.54 24.68 1.45
C GLN A 65 -7.94 25.04 0.08
N ARG A 66 -6.75 25.63 0.06
CA ARG A 66 -6.07 25.99 -1.21
C ARG A 66 -5.74 24.75 -2.04
N ILE A 67 -5.20 23.71 -1.42
CA ILE A 67 -4.83 22.48 -2.15
C ILE A 67 -6.11 21.79 -2.65
N PHE A 68 -7.15 21.70 -1.83
CA PHE A 68 -8.42 21.09 -2.21
C PHE A 68 -9.02 21.75 -3.46
N HIS A 69 -9.21 23.07 -3.46
CA HIS A 69 -9.80 23.76 -4.62
C HIS A 69 -8.98 23.57 -5.90
N ASN A 70 -7.65 23.65 -5.82
CA ASN A 70 -6.77 23.45 -6.96
C ASN A 70 -6.75 21.98 -7.42
N LEU A 71 -6.87 21.03 -6.48
CA LEU A 71 -6.95 19.60 -6.80
C LEU A 71 -8.22 19.31 -7.58
N MET A 72 -9.37 19.80 -7.10
CA MET A 72 -10.67 19.64 -7.76
C MET A 72 -10.73 20.33 -9.13
N SER A 73 -9.89 21.35 -9.36
CA SER A 73 -9.73 21.98 -10.69
C SER A 73 -8.77 21.21 -11.61
N GLY A 74 -8.28 20.04 -11.21
CA GLY A 74 -7.37 19.20 -12.00
C GLY A 74 -5.90 19.63 -12.00
N SER A 75 -5.44 20.41 -11.01
CA SER A 75 -4.05 20.87 -10.95
C SER A 75 -3.08 19.74 -10.58
N ARG A 76 -2.16 19.40 -11.49
CA ARG A 76 -1.08 18.43 -11.26
C ARG A 76 -0.16 18.82 -10.09
N ALA A 77 0.09 20.12 -9.92
CA ALA A 77 0.92 20.62 -8.82
C ALA A 77 0.21 20.47 -7.47
N ALA A 78 -1.11 20.68 -7.44
CA ALA A 78 -1.91 20.43 -6.24
C ALA A 78 -1.97 18.94 -5.92
N LEU A 79 -2.13 18.06 -6.91
CA LEU A 79 -2.06 16.60 -6.74
C LEU A 79 -0.73 16.16 -6.13
N ALA A 80 0.40 16.62 -6.69
CA ALA A 80 1.72 16.31 -6.13
C ALA A 80 1.88 16.82 -4.69
N SER A 81 1.36 18.03 -4.39
CA SER A 81 1.41 18.61 -3.04
C SER A 81 0.53 17.83 -2.06
N ALA A 82 -0.66 17.41 -2.49
CA ALA A 82 -1.59 16.60 -1.72
C ALA A 82 -0.98 15.24 -1.37
N ILE A 83 -0.40 14.55 -2.37
CA ILE A 83 0.32 13.29 -2.18
C ILE A 83 1.48 13.47 -1.19
N THR A 84 2.24 14.55 -1.32
CA THR A 84 3.33 14.88 -0.37
C THR A 84 2.84 15.05 1.07
N LEU A 85 1.63 15.60 1.30
CA LEU A 85 1.07 15.74 2.64
C LEU A 85 0.74 14.39 3.26
N VAL A 86 0.06 13.51 2.52
CA VAL A 86 -0.37 12.18 3.01
C VAL A 86 0.81 11.22 3.21
N GLU A 87 1.89 11.38 2.42
CA GLU A 87 3.15 10.64 2.57
C GLU A 87 4.03 11.17 3.72
N SER A 88 3.76 12.38 4.24
CA SER A 88 4.62 13.02 5.22
C SER A 88 4.65 12.25 6.55
N ARG A 89 5.77 12.34 7.29
CA ARG A 89 5.84 11.89 8.70
C ARG A 89 5.60 13.02 9.69
N ASN A 90 5.64 14.27 9.23
CA ASN A 90 5.38 15.44 10.06
C ASN A 90 3.91 15.43 10.54
N PRO A 91 3.62 15.56 11.84
CA PRO A 91 2.26 15.46 12.38
C PRO A 91 1.28 16.46 11.76
N THR A 92 1.65 17.74 11.65
CA THR A 92 0.83 18.80 11.06
C THR A 92 0.52 18.50 9.59
N LYS A 93 1.54 18.15 8.79
CA LYS A 93 1.35 17.81 7.38
C LYS A 93 0.46 16.58 7.19
N ARG A 94 0.59 15.58 8.07
CA ARG A 94 -0.30 14.40 8.07
C ARG A 94 -1.73 14.77 8.42
N ALA A 95 -1.93 15.62 9.43
CA ALA A 95 -3.26 16.10 9.79
C ALA A 95 -3.90 16.90 8.63
N GLN A 96 -3.12 17.75 7.95
CA GLN A 96 -3.55 18.45 6.72
C GLN A 96 -3.90 17.47 5.59
N GLY A 97 -3.08 16.44 5.36
CA GLY A 97 -3.38 15.39 4.39
C GLY A 97 -4.67 14.64 4.70
N ASN A 98 -4.90 14.29 5.97
CA ASN A 98 -6.13 13.62 6.41
C ASN A 98 -7.37 14.51 6.26
N ALA A 99 -7.28 15.79 6.62
CA ALA A 99 -8.35 16.76 6.42
C ALA A 99 -8.70 16.89 4.93
N LEU A 100 -7.68 17.01 4.08
CA LEU A 100 -7.83 17.05 2.63
C LEU A 100 -8.50 15.78 2.08
N LEU A 101 -8.03 14.59 2.46
CA LEU A 101 -8.62 13.31 2.02
C LEU A 101 -10.09 13.19 2.41
N LYS A 102 -10.46 13.66 3.61
CA LYS A 102 -11.86 13.63 4.04
C LYS A 102 -12.73 14.51 3.13
N MET A 103 -12.26 15.70 2.77
CA MET A 103 -12.97 16.58 1.86
C MET A 103 -13.09 15.98 0.46
N VAL A 104 -12.03 15.36 -0.05
CA VAL A 104 -12.05 14.64 -1.35
C VAL A 104 -13.05 13.48 -1.32
N LEU A 105 -13.05 12.66 -0.26
CA LEU A 105 -14.00 11.56 -0.12
C LEU A 105 -15.47 12.02 -0.05
N ASP A 106 -15.73 13.19 0.55
CA ASP A 106 -17.09 13.75 0.59
C ASP A 106 -17.54 14.19 -0.81
N GLU A 107 -16.64 14.80 -1.58
CA GLU A 107 -16.89 15.18 -2.96
C GLU A 107 -17.06 13.94 -3.86
N GLU A 108 -16.18 12.95 -3.79
CA GLU A 108 -16.31 11.67 -4.50
C GLU A 108 -17.64 10.99 -4.20
N ARG A 109 -18.09 11.00 -2.94
CA ARG A 109 -19.39 10.46 -2.56
C ARG A 109 -20.54 11.25 -3.18
N ALA A 110 -20.42 12.58 -3.28
CA ALA A 110 -21.41 13.41 -3.95
C ALA A 110 -21.44 13.12 -5.47
N GLN A 111 -20.27 12.99 -6.10
CA GLN A 111 -20.12 12.62 -7.50
C GLN A 111 -20.71 11.23 -7.79
N TYR A 112 -20.40 10.23 -6.97
CA TYR A 112 -20.96 8.88 -7.10
C TYR A 112 -22.48 8.85 -6.96
N LYS A 113 -23.06 9.64 -6.06
CA LYS A 113 -24.52 9.77 -5.96
C LYS A 113 -25.15 10.37 -7.22
N LYS A 114 -24.42 11.22 -7.95
CA LYS A 114 -24.92 11.94 -9.12
C LYS A 114 -24.71 11.17 -10.42
N TYR A 115 -23.55 10.54 -10.58
CA TYR A 115 -23.10 9.92 -11.83
C TYR A 115 -22.88 8.39 -11.70
N GLY A 116 -23.03 7.83 -10.50
CA GLY A 116 -22.84 6.40 -10.27
C GLY A 116 -21.40 5.95 -10.52
N ARG A 117 -21.26 4.75 -11.09
CA ARG A 117 -19.98 4.14 -11.43
C ARG A 117 -19.12 5.01 -12.36
N ASP A 118 -19.74 5.84 -13.20
CA ASP A 118 -19.02 6.65 -14.18
C ASP A 118 -18.17 7.77 -13.54
N SER A 119 -18.40 8.10 -12.26
CA SER A 119 -17.49 8.99 -11.51
C SER A 119 -16.33 8.27 -10.84
N MET A 120 -16.27 6.94 -10.90
CA MET A 120 -15.21 6.17 -10.25
C MET A 120 -13.97 6.11 -11.13
N ILE A 121 -12.79 6.21 -10.51
CA ILE A 121 -11.53 5.92 -11.21
C ILE A 121 -11.38 4.42 -11.43
N PHE A 122 -10.87 3.95 -12.57
CA PHE A 122 -10.50 2.54 -12.75
C PHE A 122 -9.10 2.28 -12.20
N ARG A 123 -8.94 1.32 -11.28
CA ARG A 123 -7.66 1.00 -10.62
C ARG A 123 -7.08 -0.28 -11.20
N VAL A 124 -5.95 -0.17 -11.91
CA VAL A 124 -5.29 -1.33 -12.55
C VAL A 124 -3.90 -1.55 -11.97
N GLY A 125 -3.68 -2.71 -11.38
CA GLY A 125 -2.35 -3.15 -10.97
C GLY A 125 -1.62 -3.79 -12.14
N ILE A 126 -0.37 -3.41 -12.40
CA ILE A 126 0.48 -4.02 -13.43
C ILE A 126 1.77 -4.54 -12.77
N SER A 127 1.99 -5.84 -12.90
CA SER A 127 3.20 -6.52 -12.43
C SER A 127 3.84 -7.35 -13.54
N GLY A 128 5.07 -7.78 -13.32
CA GLY A 128 5.81 -8.66 -14.21
C GLY A 128 7.28 -8.71 -13.85
N SER A 129 7.98 -9.75 -14.30
CA SER A 129 9.40 -9.93 -14.01
C SER A 129 10.26 -8.79 -14.58
N PRO A 130 11.41 -8.47 -13.97
CA PRO A 130 12.37 -7.53 -14.54
C PRO A 130 12.71 -7.88 -15.99
N GLY A 131 12.72 -6.88 -16.88
CA GLY A 131 13.03 -7.09 -18.31
C GLY A 131 11.85 -7.56 -19.17
N VAL A 132 10.67 -7.80 -18.60
CA VAL A 132 9.46 -8.18 -19.37
C VAL A 132 8.95 -7.08 -20.32
N GLY A 133 9.47 -5.85 -20.21
CA GLY A 133 9.02 -4.70 -21.02
C GLY A 133 7.89 -3.91 -20.36
N LYS A 134 7.72 -4.02 -19.04
CA LYS A 134 6.62 -3.38 -18.29
C LYS A 134 6.53 -1.86 -18.47
N SER A 135 7.62 -1.12 -18.28
CA SER A 135 7.58 0.35 -18.40
C SER A 135 7.26 0.78 -19.84
N SER A 136 7.81 0.09 -20.84
CA SER A 136 7.48 0.33 -22.26
C SER A 136 6.02 -0.01 -22.59
N PHE A 137 5.48 -1.08 -21.98
CA PHE A 137 4.07 -1.42 -22.11
C PHE A 137 3.16 -0.38 -21.46
N ILE A 138 3.50 0.10 -20.25
CA ILE A 138 2.74 1.16 -19.57
C ILE A 138 2.77 2.47 -20.37
N GLU A 139 3.92 2.83 -20.97
CA GLU A 139 4.01 3.99 -21.86
C GLU A 139 3.08 3.84 -23.07
N ALA A 140 3.14 2.72 -23.79
CA ALA A 140 2.29 2.46 -24.95
C ALA A 140 0.80 2.43 -24.58
N LEU A 141 0.45 1.80 -23.45
CA LEU A 141 -0.92 1.75 -22.93
C LEU A 141 -1.41 3.14 -22.51
N GLY A 142 -0.57 3.93 -21.85
CA GLY A 142 -0.86 5.31 -21.46
C GLY A 142 -1.12 6.21 -22.68
N SER A 143 -0.32 6.07 -23.73
CA SER A 143 -0.55 6.76 -25.00
C SER A 143 -1.87 6.33 -25.65
N GLU A 144 -2.17 5.03 -25.71
CA GLU A 144 -3.47 4.52 -26.20
C GLU A 144 -4.66 5.10 -25.42
N LEU A 145 -4.58 5.12 -24.09
CA LEU A 145 -5.62 5.66 -23.22
C LEU A 145 -5.82 7.17 -23.43
N THR A 146 -4.73 7.93 -23.53
CA THR A 146 -4.80 9.39 -23.65
C THR A 146 -5.16 9.86 -25.06
N GLU A 147 -4.53 9.31 -26.09
CA GLU A 147 -4.66 9.76 -27.49
C GLU A 147 -5.93 9.22 -28.15
N ASN A 148 -6.22 7.92 -27.99
CA ASN A 148 -7.31 7.27 -28.72
C ASN A 148 -8.61 7.16 -27.90
N ARG A 149 -8.51 7.15 -26.56
CA ARG A 149 -9.70 7.09 -25.67
C ARG A 149 -9.99 8.40 -24.93
N GLY A 150 -9.12 9.40 -25.03
CA GLY A 150 -9.31 10.71 -24.39
C GLY A 150 -9.30 10.66 -22.85
N LYS A 151 -8.66 9.64 -22.26
CA LYS A 151 -8.66 9.39 -20.82
C LYS A 151 -7.50 10.06 -20.11
N LYS A 152 -7.73 10.57 -18.90
CA LYS A 152 -6.68 11.02 -17.99
C LYS A 152 -6.10 9.84 -17.23
N VAL A 153 -4.78 9.67 -17.31
CA VAL A 153 -4.07 8.50 -16.76
C VAL A 153 -3.13 8.92 -15.63
N ALA A 154 -3.27 8.30 -14.46
CA ALA A 154 -2.27 8.36 -13.40
C ALA A 154 -1.45 7.08 -13.39
N VAL A 155 -0.14 7.17 -13.19
CA VAL A 155 0.76 6.02 -13.01
C VAL A 155 1.48 6.19 -11.67
N LEU A 156 1.23 5.27 -10.74
CA LEU A 156 1.83 5.24 -9.41
C LEU A 156 2.73 4.01 -9.31
N THR A 157 4.05 4.20 -9.12
CA THR A 157 4.99 3.07 -9.08
C THR A 157 5.39 2.74 -7.65
N ILE A 158 5.28 1.48 -7.23
CA ILE A 158 5.65 1.00 -5.89
C ILE A 158 6.99 0.27 -5.97
N ASP A 159 8.00 0.75 -5.24
CA ASP A 159 9.30 0.09 -5.12
C ASP A 159 9.57 -0.31 -3.65
N PRO A 160 9.47 -1.61 -3.29
CA PRO A 160 9.76 -2.09 -1.94
C PRO A 160 11.25 -2.03 -1.59
N THR A 161 12.16 -2.04 -2.56
CA THR A 161 13.63 -2.01 -2.32
C THR A 161 14.12 -0.63 -1.89
N SER A 162 13.29 0.39 -2.12
CA SER A 162 13.57 1.77 -1.77
C SER A 162 13.81 1.97 -0.26
N ALA A 163 13.32 1.08 0.61
CA ALA A 163 13.56 1.13 2.06
C ALA A 163 15.04 1.25 2.46
N VAL A 164 15.98 0.79 1.60
CA VAL A 164 17.43 0.87 1.83
C VAL A 164 18.06 2.16 1.29
N THR A 165 17.54 2.75 0.21
CA THR A 165 18.22 3.81 -0.56
C THR A 165 17.72 5.22 -0.29
N GLY A 166 16.71 5.41 0.55
CA GLY A 166 16.22 6.74 0.92
C GLY A 166 15.41 7.46 -0.16
N GLY A 167 15.29 6.86 -1.36
CA GLY A 167 14.30 7.21 -2.38
C GLY A 167 14.85 8.18 -3.41
N SER A 168 14.24 8.17 -4.60
CA SER A 168 14.62 9.07 -5.69
C SER A 168 13.65 10.26 -5.74
N VAL A 169 14.19 11.47 -5.61
CA VAL A 169 13.41 12.73 -5.71
C VAL A 169 12.95 12.99 -7.14
N LEU A 170 13.75 12.61 -8.13
CA LEU A 170 13.47 12.81 -9.56
C LEU A 170 12.93 11.55 -10.26
N GLY A 171 12.99 10.41 -9.58
CA GLY A 171 12.55 9.13 -10.08
C GLY A 171 13.31 8.63 -11.32
N ASP A 172 13.26 7.33 -11.58
CA ASP A 172 13.65 6.78 -12.88
C ASP A 172 12.55 7.04 -13.93
N LEU A 173 12.28 8.33 -14.21
CA LEU A 173 11.36 8.78 -15.27
C LEU A 173 11.93 8.55 -16.68
N THR A 174 13.17 8.06 -16.78
CA THR A 174 13.85 7.85 -18.06
C THR A 174 13.21 6.76 -18.90
N ARG A 175 12.36 5.90 -18.29
CA ARG A 175 11.68 4.75 -18.91
C ARG A 175 10.31 5.04 -19.51
N MET A 176 9.72 6.21 -19.25
CA MET A 176 8.40 6.63 -19.78
C MET A 176 8.45 8.09 -20.24
N GLN A 177 9.33 8.38 -21.21
CA GLN A 177 9.65 9.75 -21.63
C GLN A 177 8.48 10.46 -22.31
N GLU A 178 7.74 9.78 -23.18
CA GLU A 178 6.64 10.39 -23.92
C GLU A 178 5.46 10.64 -23.00
N LEU A 179 5.08 9.62 -22.24
CA LEU A 179 3.95 9.71 -21.30
C LEU A 179 4.20 10.76 -20.22
N SER A 180 5.44 10.93 -19.75
CA SER A 180 5.77 11.96 -18.75
C SER A 180 5.49 13.40 -19.20
N ARG A 181 5.55 13.65 -20.52
CA ARG A 181 5.32 14.96 -21.14
C ARG A 181 3.84 15.18 -21.50
N ASN A 182 3.04 14.13 -21.51
CA ASN A 182 1.64 14.22 -21.85
C ASN A 182 0.87 15.00 -20.76
N PRO A 183 0.11 16.06 -21.09
CA PRO A 183 -0.64 16.83 -20.10
C PRO A 183 -1.78 16.03 -19.44
N MET A 184 -2.30 14.99 -20.13
CA MET A 184 -3.34 14.09 -19.64
C MET A 184 -2.79 12.95 -18.77
N ALA A 185 -1.46 12.85 -18.63
CA ALA A 185 -0.81 11.85 -17.80
C ALA A 185 -0.16 12.46 -16.55
N TYR A 186 -0.18 11.71 -15.45
CA TYR A 186 0.55 12.02 -14.23
C TYR A 186 1.32 10.79 -13.77
N ILE A 187 2.63 10.92 -13.61
CA ILE A 187 3.49 9.82 -13.19
C ILE A 187 4.11 10.20 -11.84
N ARG A 188 3.93 9.34 -10.84
CA ARG A 188 4.49 9.51 -9.51
C ARG A 188 5.19 8.22 -9.11
N GLN A 189 6.47 8.35 -8.76
CA GLN A 189 7.17 7.27 -8.10
C GLN A 189 6.89 7.31 -6.60
N SER A 190 6.64 6.13 -6.03
CA SER A 190 6.43 5.95 -4.61
C SER A 190 7.62 6.52 -3.82
N PRO A 191 7.35 7.19 -2.70
CA PRO A 191 8.39 7.58 -1.77
C PRO A 191 8.99 6.33 -1.10
N THR A 192 10.05 6.58 -0.35
CA THR A 192 10.70 5.64 0.55
C THR A 192 10.02 5.60 1.89
N SER A 193 9.30 4.52 2.19
CA SER A 193 8.88 4.27 3.56
C SER A 193 9.04 2.79 3.88
N GLY A 194 10.03 2.47 4.73
CA GLY A 194 10.35 1.12 5.21
C GLY A 194 9.29 0.55 6.15
N SER A 195 8.05 0.39 5.67
CA SER A 195 7.06 -0.48 6.31
C SER A 195 7.38 -1.94 5.97
N LEU A 196 7.23 -2.81 6.98
CA LEU A 196 7.45 -4.26 6.88
C LEU A 196 6.25 -4.92 6.16
N GLY A 197 5.99 -4.49 4.92
CA GLY A 197 4.82 -4.90 4.12
C GLY A 197 4.94 -4.61 2.62
N GLY A 198 6.05 -4.01 2.18
CA GLY A 198 6.36 -3.82 0.75
C GLY A 198 5.52 -2.79 0.01
N VAL A 199 4.57 -2.13 0.69
CA VAL A 199 3.84 -0.98 0.15
C VAL A 199 3.96 0.21 1.07
N THR A 200 4.28 1.32 0.44
CA THR A 200 4.51 2.61 1.06
C THR A 200 3.23 3.21 1.60
N ARG A 201 3.39 3.84 2.77
CA ARG A 201 2.36 4.67 3.37
C ARG A 201 1.98 5.75 2.35
N GLY A 202 0.69 5.94 2.09
CA GLY A 202 0.21 7.01 1.22
C GLY A 202 -0.25 6.57 -0.17
N ILE A 203 0.03 5.35 -0.65
CA ILE A 203 -0.36 4.98 -2.02
C ILE A 203 -1.88 4.88 -2.21
N HIS A 204 -2.60 4.38 -1.21
CA HIS A 204 -4.06 4.33 -1.24
C HIS A 204 -4.66 5.72 -1.20
N GLU A 205 -4.10 6.57 -0.34
CA GLU A 205 -4.43 7.99 -0.29
C GLU A 205 -4.13 8.68 -1.61
N ALA A 206 -3.03 8.35 -2.28
CA ALA A 206 -2.69 8.87 -3.60
C ALA A 206 -3.70 8.45 -4.67
N VAL A 207 -4.20 7.20 -4.62
CA VAL A 207 -5.29 6.75 -5.51
C VAL A 207 -6.55 7.59 -5.31
N ILE A 208 -6.96 7.85 -4.06
CA ILE A 208 -8.11 8.72 -3.74
C ILE A 208 -7.85 10.15 -4.26
N LEU A 209 -6.64 10.69 -4.06
CA LEU A 209 -6.30 12.02 -4.56
C LEU A 209 -6.31 12.10 -6.10
N CYS A 210 -5.91 11.02 -6.79
CA CYS A 210 -6.02 10.92 -8.25
C CYS A 210 -7.49 10.90 -8.70
N GLU A 211 -8.35 10.16 -7.99
CA GLU A 211 -9.80 10.12 -8.25
C GLU A 211 -10.42 11.52 -8.08
N GLY A 212 -10.16 12.18 -6.95
CA GLY A 212 -10.58 13.57 -6.71
C GLY A 212 -10.01 14.60 -7.71
N ALA A 213 -8.82 14.37 -8.26
CA ALA A 213 -8.23 15.22 -9.30
C ALA A 213 -8.84 15.00 -10.71
N GLY A 214 -9.79 14.07 -10.85
CA GLY A 214 -10.51 13.78 -12.08
C GLY A 214 -9.72 12.93 -13.07
N TYR A 215 -8.90 11.99 -12.58
CA TYR A 215 -8.30 10.96 -13.42
C TYR A 215 -9.29 9.81 -13.68
N ASP A 216 -9.31 9.30 -14.90
CA ASP A 216 -10.20 8.20 -15.29
C ASP A 216 -9.65 6.83 -14.90
N ILE A 217 -8.32 6.69 -14.93
CA ILE A 217 -7.63 5.43 -14.65
C ILE A 217 -6.33 5.69 -13.90
N VAL A 218 -6.07 4.86 -12.89
CA VAL A 218 -4.80 4.79 -12.18
C VAL A 218 -4.14 3.43 -12.38
N ILE A 219 -2.93 3.46 -12.92
CA ILE A 219 -2.07 2.30 -13.09
C ILE A 219 -1.13 2.23 -11.88
N ILE A 220 -1.16 1.12 -11.15
CA ILE A 220 -0.32 0.85 -10.00
C ILE A 220 0.75 -0.16 -10.44
N GLU A 221 1.97 0.31 -10.67
CA GLU A 221 3.09 -0.52 -11.12
C GLU A 221 3.89 -1.06 -9.93
N THR A 222 4.21 -2.36 -9.90
CA THR A 222 5.25 -2.88 -8.98
C THR A 222 6.63 -2.80 -9.61
N VAL A 223 7.63 -2.31 -8.88
CA VAL A 223 9.03 -2.34 -9.30
C VAL A 223 9.71 -3.55 -8.64
N GLY A 224 10.18 -4.49 -9.47
CA GLY A 224 11.05 -5.60 -9.03
C GLY A 224 10.35 -6.92 -8.71
N VAL A 225 11.13 -7.87 -8.17
CA VAL A 225 10.69 -9.20 -7.71
C VAL A 225 10.41 -9.14 -6.20
N GLY A 226 9.17 -9.37 -5.77
CA GLY A 226 8.79 -9.10 -4.38
C GLY A 226 7.62 -9.91 -3.82
N GLN A 227 7.11 -9.42 -2.67
CA GLN A 227 5.82 -9.77 -2.05
C GLN A 227 4.82 -8.60 -2.23
N SER A 228 5.14 -7.64 -3.11
CA SER A 228 4.35 -6.44 -3.34
C SER A 228 3.15 -6.69 -4.25
N GLU A 229 3.11 -7.81 -4.97
CA GLU A 229 2.05 -8.16 -5.91
C GLU A 229 0.73 -8.46 -5.19
N THR A 230 0.80 -9.15 -4.04
CA THR A 230 -0.38 -9.36 -3.18
C THR A 230 -0.93 -8.03 -2.71
N SER A 231 -0.05 -7.14 -2.25
CA SER A 231 -0.45 -5.82 -1.79
C SER A 231 -1.06 -5.01 -2.93
N VAL A 232 -0.51 -5.02 -4.14
CA VAL A 232 -1.09 -4.32 -5.31
C VAL A 232 -2.45 -4.89 -5.70
N SER A 233 -2.61 -6.21 -5.68
CA SER A 233 -3.92 -6.88 -5.89
C SER A 233 -4.99 -6.40 -4.90
N ASP A 234 -4.58 -6.06 -3.67
CA ASP A 234 -5.45 -5.47 -2.64
C ASP A 234 -5.74 -3.97 -2.84
N MET A 235 -5.16 -3.31 -3.85
CA MET A 235 -5.37 -1.88 -4.15
C MET A 235 -6.06 -1.62 -5.50
N CYS A 236 -6.05 -2.62 -6.39
CA CYS A 236 -6.62 -2.51 -7.72
C CYS A 236 -7.96 -3.25 -7.85
N ASP A 237 -8.73 -2.82 -8.84
CA ASP A 237 -9.91 -3.53 -9.30
C ASP A 237 -9.46 -4.70 -10.18
N MET A 238 -8.54 -4.43 -11.12
CA MET A 238 -7.99 -5.38 -12.07
C MET A 238 -6.48 -5.57 -11.85
N MET A 239 -6.00 -6.81 -11.85
CA MET A 239 -4.58 -7.15 -11.83
C MET A 239 -4.15 -7.72 -13.19
N CYS A 240 -3.23 -7.02 -13.85
CA CYS A 240 -2.62 -7.41 -15.11
C CYS A 240 -1.18 -7.88 -14.89
N LEU A 241 -0.89 -9.11 -15.33
CA LEU A 241 0.43 -9.72 -15.23
C LEU A 241 1.09 -9.78 -16.60
N LEU A 242 2.25 -9.13 -16.74
CA LEU A 242 3.06 -9.19 -17.93
C LEU A 242 4.01 -10.38 -17.87
N LEU A 243 4.09 -11.13 -18.97
CA LEU A 243 4.89 -12.35 -19.11
C LEU A 243 5.88 -12.21 -20.27
N SER A 244 7.10 -12.72 -20.08
CA SER A 244 8.11 -12.77 -21.14
C SER A 244 7.95 -14.06 -21.95
N PRO A 245 8.07 -14.04 -23.28
CA PRO A 245 7.97 -15.23 -24.12
C PRO A 245 9.22 -16.13 -24.06
N ALA A 246 10.32 -15.68 -23.44
CA ALA A 246 11.65 -16.27 -23.63
C ALA A 246 12.22 -17.07 -22.44
N HIS A 247 11.43 -17.45 -21.45
CA HIS A 247 11.92 -18.24 -20.31
C HIS A 247 11.17 -19.57 -20.18
N GLY A 248 11.73 -20.62 -20.78
CA GLY A 248 11.12 -21.95 -20.91
C GLY A 248 10.89 -22.72 -19.60
N ASP A 249 11.45 -22.26 -18.47
CA ASP A 249 11.28 -22.90 -17.15
C ASP A 249 10.47 -22.02 -16.15
N GLU A 250 9.94 -20.88 -16.60
CA GLU A 250 9.28 -19.90 -15.70
C GLU A 250 7.83 -20.22 -15.33
N LEU A 251 7.21 -21.31 -15.81
CA LEU A 251 5.94 -21.75 -15.19
C LEU A 251 6.15 -22.08 -13.69
N GLN A 252 7.38 -22.47 -13.30
CA GLN A 252 7.80 -22.55 -11.89
C GLN A 252 8.21 -21.19 -11.28
N GLY A 253 8.62 -20.22 -12.10
CA GLY A 253 9.09 -18.88 -11.69
C GLY A 253 7.97 -17.88 -11.44
N VAL A 254 6.84 -17.97 -12.15
CA VAL A 254 5.62 -17.26 -11.79
C VAL A 254 5.01 -17.99 -10.59
N LYS A 255 5.23 -17.41 -9.41
CA LYS A 255 4.67 -17.92 -8.14
C LYS A 255 3.18 -18.21 -8.36
N ARG A 256 2.73 -19.44 -8.11
CA ARG A 256 1.30 -19.84 -8.13
C ARG A 256 0.36 -18.75 -7.59
N GLY A 257 0.73 -18.11 -6.49
CA GLY A 257 -0.05 -17.03 -5.89
C GLY A 257 -0.29 -15.79 -6.77
N ILE A 258 0.66 -15.37 -7.63
CA ILE A 258 0.48 -14.18 -8.48
C ILE A 258 -0.50 -14.50 -9.62
N MET A 259 -0.44 -15.70 -10.20
CA MET A 259 -1.39 -16.13 -11.23
C MET A 259 -2.82 -16.19 -10.70
N GLU A 260 -3.00 -16.72 -9.49
CA GLU A 260 -4.31 -16.79 -8.81
C GLU A 260 -4.92 -15.40 -8.54
N MET A 261 -4.10 -14.36 -8.47
CA MET A 261 -4.53 -12.98 -8.26
C MET A 261 -4.73 -12.19 -9.55
N SER A 262 -4.37 -12.74 -10.71
CA SER A 262 -4.36 -12.02 -12.00
C SER A 262 -5.68 -12.17 -12.75
N ASP A 263 -6.24 -11.04 -13.20
CA ASP A 263 -7.46 -11.00 -14.03
C ASP A 263 -7.14 -10.99 -15.53
N LEU A 264 -5.91 -10.60 -15.89
CA LEU A 264 -5.40 -10.64 -17.26
C LEU A 264 -3.91 -10.95 -17.26
N LEU A 265 -3.50 -11.82 -18.18
CA LEU A 265 -2.10 -12.13 -18.45
C LEU A 265 -1.78 -11.65 -19.87
N VAL A 266 -0.66 -10.97 -20.04
CA VAL A 266 -0.21 -10.46 -21.34
C VAL A 266 1.20 -10.94 -21.59
N VAL A 267 1.36 -11.82 -22.58
CA VAL A 267 2.67 -12.22 -23.08
C VAL A 267 3.19 -11.10 -23.98
N THR A 268 4.21 -10.38 -23.49
CA THR A 268 4.79 -9.23 -24.18
C THR A 268 5.76 -9.68 -25.29
N LYS A 269 6.28 -8.71 -26.06
CA LYS A 269 7.30 -8.96 -27.10
C LYS A 269 6.84 -9.98 -28.15
N ASP A 270 5.56 -9.95 -28.51
CA ASP A 270 4.99 -10.78 -29.59
C ASP A 270 5.38 -10.25 -30.99
N ASP A 271 6.69 -10.18 -31.24
CA ASP A 271 7.28 -9.61 -32.44
C ASP A 271 8.55 -10.37 -32.86
N GLY A 272 8.95 -10.18 -34.12
CA GLY A 272 10.14 -10.82 -34.71
C GLY A 272 10.25 -12.32 -34.42
N ASP A 273 11.44 -12.73 -33.98
CA ASP A 273 11.79 -14.11 -33.66
C ASP A 273 11.09 -14.66 -32.39
N LEU A 274 10.47 -13.79 -31.60
CA LEU A 274 9.79 -14.18 -30.36
C LEU A 274 8.32 -14.54 -30.56
N LYS A 275 7.70 -14.25 -31.71
CA LYS A 275 6.28 -14.57 -32.00
C LYS A 275 5.93 -16.03 -31.76
N ALA A 276 6.76 -16.96 -32.24
CA ALA A 276 6.51 -18.39 -32.07
C ALA A 276 6.52 -18.79 -30.59
N LYS A 277 7.48 -18.27 -29.82
CA LYS A 277 7.58 -18.52 -28.38
C LYS A 277 6.42 -17.88 -27.61
N ALA A 278 6.04 -16.65 -27.94
CA ALA A 278 4.91 -15.97 -27.33
C ALA A 278 3.60 -16.76 -27.49
N LYS A 279 3.39 -17.36 -28.67
CA LYS A 279 2.25 -18.25 -28.93
C LYS A 279 2.27 -19.51 -28.08
N MET A 280 3.45 -20.14 -27.91
CA MET A 280 3.60 -21.31 -27.05
C MET A 280 3.32 -20.96 -25.59
N THR A 281 3.94 -19.89 -25.07
CA THR A 281 3.72 -19.38 -23.72
C THR A 281 2.24 -19.07 -23.49
N GLN A 282 1.57 -18.38 -24.41
CA GLN A 282 0.13 -18.11 -24.30
C GLN A 282 -0.67 -19.42 -24.11
N ALA A 283 -0.39 -20.44 -24.92
CA ALA A 283 -1.09 -21.73 -24.83
C ALA A 283 -0.85 -22.44 -23.49
N GLU A 284 0.38 -22.38 -22.96
CA GLU A 284 0.73 -22.95 -21.65
C GLU A 284 -0.06 -22.29 -20.51
N TYR A 285 -0.12 -20.95 -20.47
CA TYR A 285 -0.87 -20.22 -19.45
C TYR A 285 -2.39 -20.41 -19.58
N ILE A 286 -2.92 -20.49 -20.80
CA ILE A 286 -4.34 -20.84 -21.03
C ILE A 286 -4.62 -22.24 -20.47
N SER A 287 -3.72 -23.19 -20.67
CA SER A 287 -3.86 -24.55 -20.12
C SER A 287 -3.82 -24.54 -18.59
N ALA A 288 -2.87 -23.83 -18.00
CA ALA A 288 -2.73 -23.72 -16.55
C ALA A 288 -3.96 -23.09 -15.87
N LEU A 289 -4.54 -22.04 -16.49
CA LEU A 289 -5.73 -21.35 -15.97
C LEU A 289 -6.97 -22.25 -15.87
N LYS A 290 -7.07 -23.31 -16.67
CA LYS A 290 -8.18 -24.28 -16.58
C LYS A 290 -8.23 -25.04 -15.25
N PHE A 291 -7.10 -25.14 -14.56
CA PHE A 291 -6.98 -25.85 -13.29
C PHE A 291 -7.10 -24.92 -12.08
N MET A 292 -7.25 -23.61 -12.30
CA MET A 292 -7.38 -22.62 -11.24
C MET A 292 -8.83 -22.15 -11.13
N ARG A 293 -9.26 -21.86 -9.90
CA ARG A 293 -10.54 -21.23 -9.66
C ARG A 293 -10.42 -19.73 -9.96
N PRO A 294 -11.31 -19.16 -10.80
CA PRO A 294 -11.35 -17.71 -10.99
C PRO A 294 -11.57 -16.99 -9.66
N ARG A 295 -10.97 -15.81 -9.52
CA ARG A 295 -11.13 -14.95 -8.34
C ARG A 295 -12.52 -14.31 -8.29
N LEU A 296 -13.11 -14.06 -9.46
CA LEU A 296 -14.44 -13.51 -9.64
C LEU A 296 -15.26 -14.50 -10.45
N ASP A 297 -16.48 -14.81 -10.02
CA ASP A 297 -17.32 -15.77 -10.73
C ASP A 297 -17.76 -15.23 -12.11
N VAL A 298 -17.83 -13.90 -12.24
CA VAL A 298 -18.22 -13.19 -13.48
C VAL A 298 -17.08 -12.97 -14.48
N TRP A 299 -15.83 -13.17 -14.07
CA TRP A 299 -14.67 -12.92 -14.94
C TRP A 299 -13.70 -14.10 -14.95
N ARG A 300 -13.51 -14.68 -16.14
CA ARG A 300 -12.45 -15.67 -16.37
C ARG A 300 -11.19 -14.95 -16.85
N PRO A 301 -10.04 -15.16 -16.18
CA PRO A 301 -8.81 -14.50 -16.60
C PRO A 301 -8.45 -14.85 -18.05
N LYS A 302 -8.04 -13.85 -18.81
CA LYS A 302 -7.64 -13.99 -20.22
C LYS A 302 -6.12 -14.02 -20.35
N VAL A 303 -5.62 -14.67 -21.40
CA VAL A 303 -4.20 -14.64 -21.78
C VAL A 303 -4.10 -14.05 -23.18
N MET A 304 -3.49 -12.88 -23.27
CA MET A 304 -3.30 -12.15 -24.52
C MET A 304 -1.82 -12.13 -24.91
N ARG A 305 -1.55 -11.76 -26.15
CA ARG A 305 -0.22 -11.47 -26.65
C ARG A 305 -0.18 -10.01 -27.08
N SER A 306 0.91 -9.32 -26.82
CA SER A 306 1.07 -7.93 -27.21
C SER A 306 2.52 -7.60 -27.54
N SER A 307 2.70 -6.72 -28.52
CA SER A 307 3.96 -6.07 -28.83
C SER A 307 3.75 -4.57 -28.87
N ILE A 308 4.62 -3.81 -28.22
CA ILE A 308 4.62 -2.35 -28.31
C ILE A 308 4.94 -1.85 -29.74
N MET A 309 5.52 -2.71 -30.59
CA MET A 309 5.75 -2.42 -32.01
C MET A 309 4.45 -2.50 -32.83
N ASP A 310 3.42 -3.16 -32.28
CA ASP A 310 2.11 -3.29 -32.88
C ASP A 310 1.05 -2.61 -32.00
N LYS A 311 0.74 -1.36 -32.34
CA LYS A 311 -0.26 -0.53 -31.63
C LYS A 311 -1.63 -1.21 -31.54
N HIS A 312 -2.00 -2.02 -32.54
CA HIS A 312 -3.28 -2.73 -32.51
C HIS A 312 -3.35 -3.70 -31.33
N SER A 313 -2.28 -4.46 -31.09
CA SER A 313 -2.21 -5.40 -29.97
C SER A 313 -2.35 -4.72 -28.60
N VAL A 314 -1.81 -3.51 -28.43
CA VAL A 314 -1.96 -2.72 -27.19
C VAL A 314 -3.40 -2.22 -27.04
N SER A 315 -4.04 -1.79 -28.15
CA SER A 315 -5.44 -1.37 -28.16
C SER A 315 -6.42 -2.52 -27.84
N GLU A 316 -6.13 -3.75 -28.30
CA GLU A 316 -6.90 -4.94 -27.91
C GLU A 316 -6.80 -5.23 -26.41
N VAL A 317 -5.60 -5.13 -25.83
CA VAL A 317 -5.41 -5.26 -24.39
C VAL A 317 -6.17 -4.17 -23.64
N CYS A 318 -6.07 -2.91 -24.08
CA CYS A 318 -6.83 -1.79 -23.51
C CYS A 318 -8.35 -2.01 -23.61
N SER A 319 -8.84 -2.60 -24.70
CA SER A 319 -10.25 -2.97 -24.85
C SER A 319 -10.68 -4.02 -23.83
N THR A 320 -9.81 -4.99 -23.55
CA THR A 320 -10.05 -6.02 -22.52
C THR A 320 -10.07 -5.44 -21.11
N PHE A 321 -9.30 -4.37 -20.83
CA PHE A 321 -9.37 -3.66 -19.56
C PHE A 321 -10.77 -3.09 -19.33
N TYR A 322 -11.36 -2.44 -20.34
CA TYR A 322 -12.71 -1.88 -20.23
C TYR A 322 -13.80 -2.96 -20.25
N GLU A 323 -13.59 -4.06 -20.98
CA GLU A 323 -14.49 -5.22 -20.89
C GLU A 323 -14.55 -5.78 -19.45
N PHE A 324 -13.40 -5.87 -18.77
CA PHE A 324 -13.36 -6.23 -17.35
C PHE A 324 -14.12 -5.23 -16.49
N TRP A 325 -13.85 -3.93 -16.68
CA TRP A 325 -14.48 -2.83 -15.95
C TRP A 325 -16.01 -2.86 -16.06
N ASP A 326 -16.51 -3.10 -17.27
CA ASP A 326 -17.94 -3.20 -17.52
C ASP A 326 -18.54 -4.44 -16.85
N THR A 327 -17.90 -5.61 -17.04
CA THR A 327 -18.36 -6.90 -16.49
C THR A 327 -18.46 -6.88 -14.97
N ILE A 328 -17.43 -6.38 -14.27
CA ILE A 328 -17.41 -6.36 -12.80
C ILE A 328 -18.35 -5.31 -12.22
N GLY A 329 -18.58 -4.20 -12.92
CA GLY A 329 -19.51 -3.18 -12.46
C GLY A 329 -20.97 -3.61 -12.62
N GLU A 330 -21.31 -4.42 -13.63
CA GLU A 330 -22.65 -4.98 -13.78
C GLU A 330 -22.99 -6.02 -12.71
N SER A 331 -21.99 -6.71 -12.15
CA SER A 331 -22.20 -7.73 -11.11
C SER A 331 -22.37 -7.17 -9.70
N GLY A 332 -21.97 -5.91 -9.47
CA GLY A 332 -21.89 -5.29 -8.14
C GLY A 332 -20.72 -5.80 -7.28
N ASP A 333 -19.85 -6.66 -7.83
CA ASP A 333 -18.67 -7.17 -7.11
C ASP A 333 -17.61 -6.08 -6.90
N LEU A 334 -17.58 -5.06 -7.77
CA LEU A 334 -16.61 -3.96 -7.72
C LEU A 334 -16.69 -3.19 -6.39
N GLU A 335 -17.87 -2.71 -6.02
CA GLU A 335 -18.08 -1.94 -4.79
C GLU A 335 -17.79 -2.77 -3.55
N LYS A 336 -18.28 -4.02 -3.53
CA LYS A 336 -18.01 -4.95 -2.43
C LYS A 336 -16.52 -5.18 -2.25
N ARG A 337 -15.81 -5.42 -3.36
CA ARG A 337 -14.35 -5.58 -3.37
C ARG A 337 -13.65 -4.35 -2.81
N ARG A 338 -13.98 -3.15 -3.29
CA ARG A 338 -13.39 -1.90 -2.78
C ARG A 338 -13.66 -1.70 -1.29
N GLN A 339 -14.86 -2.02 -0.80
CA GLN A 339 -15.18 -1.95 0.63
C GLN A 339 -14.31 -2.90 1.47
N ASP A 340 -14.11 -4.12 1.01
CA ASP A 340 -13.29 -5.11 1.72
C ASP A 340 -11.80 -4.74 1.68
N GLN A 341 -11.31 -4.20 0.56
CA GLN A 341 -9.98 -3.62 0.43
C GLN A 341 -9.77 -2.47 1.43
N MET A 342 -10.73 -1.54 1.55
CA MET A 342 -10.65 -0.43 2.51
C MET A 342 -10.61 -0.92 3.97
N LYS A 343 -11.40 -1.95 4.33
CA LYS A 343 -11.35 -2.55 5.68
C LYS A 343 -9.99 -3.18 5.97
N LYS A 344 -9.48 -3.98 5.03
CA LYS A 344 -8.16 -4.61 5.13
C LYS A 344 -7.08 -3.56 5.31
N TRP A 345 -7.17 -2.48 4.55
CA TRP A 345 -6.22 -1.38 4.62
C TRP A 345 -6.26 -0.63 5.95
N MET A 346 -7.43 -0.35 6.51
CA MET A 346 -7.55 0.24 7.85
C MET A 346 -6.80 -0.60 8.90
N TRP A 347 -6.98 -1.93 8.88
CA TRP A 347 -6.30 -2.82 9.82
C TRP A 347 -4.80 -2.90 9.59
N ASN A 348 -4.34 -2.87 8.35
CA ASN A 348 -2.91 -2.78 8.03
C ASN A 348 -2.31 -1.48 8.58
N HIS A 349 -3.00 -0.35 8.42
CA HIS A 349 -2.55 0.93 8.96
C HIS A 349 -2.46 0.91 10.49
N VAL A 350 -3.46 0.34 11.17
CA VAL A 350 -3.44 0.15 12.62
C VAL A 350 -2.23 -0.70 13.06
N LYS A 351 -1.96 -1.80 12.36
CA LYS A 351 -0.82 -2.68 12.64
C LYS A 351 0.51 -1.93 12.49
N ASP A 352 0.67 -1.18 11.41
CA ASP A 352 1.89 -0.42 11.11
C ASP A 352 2.13 0.70 12.14
N GLU A 353 1.09 1.44 12.52
CA GLU A 353 1.19 2.49 13.55
C GLU A 353 1.50 1.90 14.93
N ILE A 354 0.86 0.79 15.32
CA ILE A 354 1.18 0.11 16.59
C ILE A 354 2.63 -0.37 16.59
N MET A 355 3.10 -0.97 15.50
CA MET A 355 4.50 -1.42 15.38
C MET A 355 5.47 -0.23 15.47
N ALA A 356 5.17 0.88 14.80
CA ALA A 356 5.98 2.09 14.86
C ALA A 356 6.05 2.69 16.27
N VAL A 357 4.94 2.63 17.02
CA VAL A 357 4.90 3.02 18.45
C VAL A 357 5.77 2.06 19.27
N PHE A 358 5.60 0.75 19.08
CA PHE A 358 6.31 -0.28 19.82
C PHE A 358 7.83 -0.19 19.64
N GLN A 359 8.32 -0.08 18.41
CA GLN A 359 9.75 -0.03 18.10
C GLN A 359 10.45 1.21 18.66
N LYS A 360 9.75 2.34 18.73
CA LYS A 360 10.28 3.61 19.25
C LYS A 360 10.12 3.76 20.77
N HIS A 361 9.45 2.82 21.44
CA HIS A 361 9.31 2.86 22.89
C HIS A 361 10.69 2.78 23.56
N PRO A 362 11.07 3.71 24.47
CA PRO A 362 12.46 3.82 24.97
C PRO A 362 13.04 2.51 25.53
N LYS A 363 12.24 1.74 26.28
CA LYS A 363 12.68 0.44 26.81
C LYS A 363 12.87 -0.60 25.72
N ILE A 364 12.03 -0.59 24.69
CA ILE A 364 12.08 -1.58 23.60
C ILE A 364 13.23 -1.27 22.65
N ALA A 365 13.42 0.01 22.31
CA ALA A 365 14.52 0.46 21.47
C ALA A 365 15.90 0.04 22.05
N HIS A 366 16.04 0.01 23.38
CA HIS A 366 17.24 -0.48 24.05
C HIS A 366 17.28 -2.01 24.19
N LEU A 367 16.14 -2.65 24.48
CA LEU A 367 16.07 -4.09 24.75
C LEU A 367 16.18 -4.95 23.48
N ALA A 368 15.59 -4.51 22.36
CA ALA A 368 15.47 -5.30 21.14
C ALA A 368 16.84 -5.76 20.58
N PRO A 369 17.88 -4.91 20.44
CA PRO A 369 19.18 -5.35 19.94
C PRO A 369 19.86 -6.41 20.83
N LEU A 370 19.64 -6.35 22.15
CA LEU A 370 20.19 -7.34 23.09
C LEU A 370 19.51 -8.70 22.89
N LEU A 371 18.19 -8.71 22.77
CA LEU A 371 17.42 -9.94 22.53
C LEU A 371 17.72 -10.53 21.15
N GLU A 372 17.91 -9.71 20.12
CA GLU A 372 18.35 -10.14 18.78
C GLU A 372 19.72 -10.83 18.84
N GLN A 373 20.66 -10.28 19.63
CA GLN A 373 21.97 -10.90 19.83
C GLN A 373 21.85 -12.22 20.59
N ASP A 374 20.99 -12.32 21.61
CA ASP A 374 20.77 -13.55 22.36
C ASP A 374 20.07 -14.64 21.52
N ILE A 375 19.16 -14.26 20.61
CA ILE A 375 18.59 -15.18 19.60
C ILE A 375 19.70 -15.69 18.67
N LYS A 376 20.52 -14.78 18.13
CA LYS A 376 21.61 -15.14 17.20
C LYS A 376 22.62 -16.10 17.84
N ASN A 377 22.85 -15.96 19.14
CA ASN A 377 23.73 -16.82 19.93
C ASN A 377 23.04 -18.09 20.46
N GLY A 378 21.75 -18.31 20.15
CA GLY A 378 20.99 -19.49 20.58
C GLY A 378 20.68 -19.54 22.08
N LYS A 379 20.76 -18.42 22.80
CA LYS A 379 20.49 -18.36 24.25
C LYS A 379 19.01 -18.33 24.60
N ILE A 380 18.20 -17.71 23.73
CA ILE A 380 16.75 -17.60 23.88
C ILE A 380 16.06 -17.87 22.54
N THR A 381 14.80 -18.28 22.58
CA THR A 381 13.99 -18.46 21.37
C THR A 381 13.35 -17.12 20.92
N PRO A 382 13.05 -16.95 19.62
CA PRO A 382 12.35 -15.75 19.13
C PRO A 382 11.00 -15.51 19.83
N GLY A 383 10.27 -16.58 20.17
CA GLY A 383 9.00 -16.48 20.88
C GLY A 383 9.15 -15.88 22.28
N LEU A 384 10.14 -16.35 23.06
CA LEU A 384 10.43 -15.82 24.39
C LEU A 384 10.92 -14.37 24.34
N ALA A 385 11.78 -14.05 23.38
CA ALA A 385 12.23 -12.67 23.15
C ALA A 385 11.06 -11.74 22.84
N ALA A 386 10.16 -12.14 21.93
CA ALA A 386 8.96 -11.38 21.58
C ALA A 386 8.05 -11.16 22.79
N GLU A 387 7.77 -12.21 23.57
CA GLU A 387 6.97 -12.10 24.80
C GLU A 387 7.63 -11.13 25.80
N THR A 388 8.94 -11.21 25.97
CA THR A 388 9.70 -10.32 26.87
C THR A 388 9.58 -8.86 26.43
N MET A 389 9.70 -8.57 25.13
CA MET A 389 9.49 -7.22 24.61
C MET A 389 8.05 -6.74 24.84
N ILE A 390 7.05 -7.59 24.58
CA ILE A 390 5.63 -7.24 24.77
C ILE A 390 5.33 -6.94 26.24
N ARG A 391 5.77 -7.79 27.16
CA ARG A 391 5.63 -7.60 28.61
C ARG A 391 6.31 -6.30 29.07
N THR A 392 7.53 -6.05 28.59
CA THR A 392 8.27 -4.81 28.87
C THR A 392 7.53 -3.56 28.36
N PHE A 393 6.89 -3.64 27.20
CA PHE A 393 6.10 -2.54 26.62
C PHE A 393 4.86 -2.24 27.47
N PHE A 394 4.17 -3.27 27.98
CA PHE A 394 3.02 -3.10 28.89
C PHE A 394 3.41 -2.84 30.34
N GLY A 395 4.68 -3.01 30.71
CA GLY A 395 5.18 -2.85 32.07
C GLY A 395 4.74 -3.94 33.03
N VAL A 396 4.56 -5.18 32.53
CA VAL A 396 4.12 -6.36 33.29
C VAL A 396 5.17 -7.45 33.38
#